data_AF-A0A950W098-F1
#
_entry.id   AF-A0A950W098-F1
#
_cell.length_a   1.000
_cell.length_b   1.000
_cell.length_c   1.000
_cell.angle_alpha   90.00
_cell.angle_beta   90.00
_cell.angle_gamma   90.00
#
_symmetry.space_group_name_H-M   'P 1'
#
loop_
_entity.id
_entity.type
_entity.pdbx_description
1 polymer ?
#
loop_
_entity_poly.entity_id
_entity_poly.type
_entity_poly.pdbx_seq_one_letter_code
_entity_poly.pdbx_strand_id
1 'polypeptide(L)'
;MSAVALGTRELHVPVELEQEILAQIDRGVQTCEAELRYKLRWDEHEHSLLLELLDELERQGLIESALHFRLTEHGRARLPADDAPPSRYGNGIPWKVQP
;
A
#
# COMPACT_ATOMS: atom_id res chain seq x y z
N MET A 1 -25.65 13.10 23.07
CA MET A 1 -24.31 13.27 22.48
C MET A 1 -23.96 11.95 21.82
N SER A 2 -24.13 11.87 20.50
CA SER A 2 -24.02 10.62 19.75
C SER A 2 -22.56 10.28 19.52
N ALA A 3 -22.12 9.14 20.07
CA ALA A 3 -20.90 8.48 19.64
C ALA A 3 -21.16 7.92 18.23
N VAL A 4 -20.50 8.50 17.22
CA VAL A 4 -20.50 7.95 15.87
C VAL A 4 -19.59 6.73 15.90
N ALA A 5 -20.21 5.55 15.92
CA ALA A 5 -19.53 4.32 15.58
C ALA A 5 -19.11 4.42 14.11
N LEU A 6 -17.86 4.81 13.86
CA LEU A 6 -17.20 4.58 12.58
C LEU A 6 -17.07 3.06 12.45
N GLY A 7 -18.08 2.47 11.81
CA GLY A 7 -18.09 1.04 11.53
C GLY A 7 -16.80 0.69 10.80
N THR A 8 -16.09 -0.28 11.36
CA THR A 8 -15.00 -1.04 10.74
C THR A 8 -15.50 -1.62 9.43
N ARG A 9 -15.49 -0.82 8.37
CA ARG A 9 -15.60 -1.31 7.01
C ARG A 9 -14.25 -1.91 6.71
N GLU A 10 -14.17 -3.24 6.71
CA GLU A 10 -13.03 -3.94 6.14
C GLU A 10 -12.89 -3.47 4.69
N LEU A 11 -11.89 -2.64 4.44
CA LEU A 11 -11.54 -2.23 3.09
C LEU A 11 -11.04 -3.48 2.37
N HIS A 12 -11.81 -3.94 1.39
CA HIS A 12 -11.34 -4.99 0.52
C HIS A 12 -10.30 -4.40 -0.43
N VAL A 13 -9.02 -4.57 -0.10
CA VAL A 13 -7.90 -4.18 -0.94
C VAL A 13 -7.80 -5.22 -2.06
N PRO A 14 -7.86 -4.82 -3.35
CA PRO A 14 -7.54 -5.72 -4.44
C PRO A 14 -6.15 -6.32 -4.24
N VAL A 15 -6.02 -7.64 -4.46
CA VAL A 15 -4.79 -8.39 -4.18
C VAL A 15 -3.60 -7.79 -4.94
N GLU A 16 -3.82 -7.34 -6.16
CA GLU A 16 -2.80 -6.74 -7.02
C GLU A 16 -2.28 -5.41 -6.45
N LEU A 17 -3.19 -4.61 -5.86
CA LEU A 17 -2.84 -3.33 -5.25
C LEU A 17 -2.11 -3.54 -3.91
N GLU A 18 -2.56 -4.48 -3.09
CA GLU A 18 -1.85 -4.89 -1.87
C GLU A 18 -0.41 -5.27 -2.20
N GLN A 19 -0.23 -6.17 -3.18
CA GLN A 19 1.10 -6.62 -3.62
C GLN A 19 1.97 -5.48 -4.14
N GLU A 20 1.40 -4.54 -4.90
CA GLU A 20 2.15 -3.37 -5.39
C GLU A 20 2.61 -2.47 -4.23
N ILE A 21 1.75 -2.18 -3.25
CA ILE A 21 2.09 -1.39 -2.06
C ILE A 21 3.21 -2.08 -1.27
N LEU A 22 3.05 -3.37 -0.97
CA LEU A 22 4.04 -4.14 -0.21
C LEU A 22 5.39 -4.17 -0.95
N ALA A 23 5.38 -4.36 -2.27
CA ALA A 23 6.60 -4.37 -3.07
C ALA A 23 7.31 -3.00 -3.12
N GLN A 24 6.57 -1.89 -3.10
CA GLN A 24 7.19 -0.55 -3.04
C GLN A 24 7.82 -0.27 -1.67
N ILE A 25 7.19 -0.74 -0.59
CA ILE A 25 7.74 -0.62 0.78
C ILE A 25 9.00 -1.47 0.93
N ASP A 26 9.00 -2.70 0.43
CA ASP A 26 10.17 -3.61 0.51
C ASP A 26 11.41 -3.03 -0.18
N ARG A 27 11.23 -2.40 -1.34
CA ARG A 27 12.32 -1.76 -2.12
C ARG A 27 12.80 -0.45 -1.49
N GLY A 28 11.99 0.17 -0.65
CA GLY A 28 12.25 1.47 -0.07
C GLY A 28 13.08 1.38 1.19
N VAL A 29 14.28 1.94 1.19
CA VAL A 29 15.09 2.04 2.42
C VAL A 29 14.37 2.86 3.50
N GLN A 30 13.55 3.83 3.09
CA GLN A 30 12.82 4.78 3.94
C GLN A 30 11.52 5.26 3.28
N THR A 31 10.60 4.35 2.94
CA THR A 31 9.35 4.75 2.28
C THR A 31 8.36 5.39 3.24
N CYS A 32 8.12 6.69 3.06
CA CYS A 32 7.03 7.43 3.70
C CYS A 32 5.79 7.52 2.78
N GLU A 33 4.67 8.00 3.31
CA GLU A 33 3.40 8.11 2.59
C GLU A 33 3.51 8.97 1.33
N ALA A 34 4.21 10.10 1.39
CA ALA A 34 4.46 10.95 0.23
C ALA A 34 5.29 10.25 -0.87
N GLU A 35 6.31 9.48 -0.47
CA GLU A 35 7.12 8.72 -1.42
C GLU A 35 6.31 7.57 -2.05
N LEU A 36 5.48 6.91 -1.25
CA LEU A 36 4.59 5.85 -1.70
C LEU A 36 3.58 6.39 -2.73
N ARG A 37 2.93 7.53 -2.46
CA ARG A 37 2.06 8.20 -3.42
C ARG A 37 2.76 8.48 -4.74
N TYR A 38 3.97 9.02 -4.67
CA TYR A 38 4.76 9.32 -5.87
C TYR A 38 5.06 8.05 -6.68
N LYS A 39 5.52 6.99 -6.01
CA LYS A 39 5.85 5.70 -6.66
C LYS A 39 4.64 5.03 -7.28
N LEU A 40 3.49 5.09 -6.60
CA LEU A 40 2.21 4.53 -7.07
C LEU A 40 1.50 5.43 -8.09
N ARG A 41 2.00 6.66 -8.33
CA ARG A 41 1.30 7.70 -9.11
C ARG A 41 -0.13 7.92 -8.61
N TRP A 42 -0.29 7.89 -7.29
CA TRP A 42 -1.58 7.98 -6.62
C TRP A 42 -2.21 9.34 -6.86
N ASP A 43 -3.52 9.38 -7.11
CA ASP A 43 -4.26 10.62 -7.32
C ASP A 43 -4.37 11.40 -5.99
N GLU A 44 -4.09 12.71 -6.02
CA GLU A 44 -4.23 13.58 -4.85
C GLU A 44 -5.68 13.64 -4.34
N HIS A 45 -6.66 13.45 -5.22
CA HIS A 45 -8.08 13.39 -4.85
C HIS A 45 -8.43 12.11 -4.07
N GLU A 46 -7.58 11.09 -4.11
CA GLU A 46 -7.76 9.79 -3.45
C GLU A 46 -6.83 9.63 -2.24
N HIS A 47 -6.27 10.73 -1.71
CA HIS A 47 -5.31 10.68 -0.60
C HIS A 47 -5.87 9.94 0.63
N SER A 48 -7.11 10.22 1.02
CA SER A 48 -7.73 9.57 2.19
C SER A 48 -7.83 8.06 2.02
N LEU A 49 -8.08 7.59 0.79
CA LEU A 49 -8.15 6.16 0.48
C LEU A 49 -6.80 5.47 0.71
N LEU A 50 -5.70 6.10 0.33
CA LEU A 50 -4.37 5.50 0.56
C LEU A 50 -4.06 5.35 2.05
N LEU A 51 -4.39 6.36 2.86
CA LEU A 51 -4.18 6.28 4.31
C LEU A 51 -5.03 5.17 4.94
N GLU A 52 -6.29 5.04 4.53
CA GLU A 52 -7.16 3.97 5.01
C GLU A 52 -6.64 2.58 4.59
N LEU A 53 -6.09 2.45 3.37
CA LEU A 53 -5.44 1.21 2.92
C LEU A 53 -4.20 0.87 3.74
N LEU A 54 -3.36 1.86 4.05
CA LEU A 54 -2.15 1.64 4.86
C LEU A 54 -2.49 1.25 6.31
N ASP A 55 -3.50 1.90 6.89
CA ASP A 55 -4.03 1.54 8.22
C ASP A 55 -4.56 0.10 8.24
N GLU A 56 -5.25 -0.32 7.18
CA GLU A 56 -5.73 -1.70 7.04
C GLU A 56 -4.57 -2.71 6.94
N LEU A 57 -3.54 -2.43 6.16
CA LEU A 57 -2.35 -3.30 6.03
C LEU A 57 -1.57 -3.40 7.35
N GLU A 58 -1.50 -2.30 8.10
CA GLU A 58 -0.89 -2.29 9.44
C GLU A 58 -1.73 -3.10 10.44
N ARG A 59 -3.07 -2.94 10.41
CA ARG A 59 -4.00 -3.72 11.22
C ARG A 59 -3.91 -5.23 10.94
N GLN A 60 -3.65 -5.60 9.69
CA GLN A 60 -3.40 -6.98 9.28
C GLN A 60 -2.00 -7.49 9.67
N GLY A 61 -1.13 -6.62 10.19
CA GLY A 61 0.22 -6.94 10.58
C GLY A 61 1.15 -7.19 9.39
N LEU A 62 0.85 -6.64 8.22
CA LEU A 62 1.68 -6.77 7.01
C LEU A 62 2.77 -5.68 6.97
N ILE A 63 2.48 -4.51 7.52
CA ILE A 63 3.41 -3.39 7.62
C ILE A 63 3.46 -2.83 9.04
N GLU A 64 4.52 -2.09 9.34
CA GLU A 64 4.66 -1.26 10.53
C GLU A 64 4.84 0.20 10.11
N SER A 65 4.05 1.11 10.70
CA SER A 65 4.19 2.54 10.51
C SER A 65 5.06 3.16 11.62
N ALA A 66 6.35 3.35 11.32
CA ALA A 66 7.26 4.17 12.13
C ALA A 66 7.44 5.54 11.44
N LEU A 67 8.62 6.18 11.56
CA LEU A 67 8.96 7.32 10.68
C LEU A 67 8.91 6.95 9.18
N HIS A 68 9.03 5.66 8.87
CA HIS A 68 8.90 5.08 7.53
C HIS A 68 8.15 3.75 7.63
N PHE A 69 7.43 3.39 6.57
CA PHE A 69 6.81 2.08 6.46
C PHE A 69 7.85 0.99 6.28
N ARG A 70 7.60 -0.15 6.92
CA ARG A 70 8.44 -1.35 6.81
C ARG A 70 7.55 -2.57 6.71
N LEU A 71 8.00 -3.58 5.95
CA LEU A 71 7.34 -4.87 5.92
C LEU A 71 7.65 -5.67 7.18
N THR A 72 6.62 -6.31 7.74
CA THR A 72 6.79 -7.38 8.72
C THR A 72 7.23 -8.68 8.02
N GLU A 73 7.55 -9.71 8.81
CA GLU A 73 7.76 -11.07 8.24
C GLU A 73 6.51 -11.59 7.52
N HIS A 74 5.32 -11.30 8.05
CA HIS A 74 4.05 -11.67 7.43
C HIS A 74 3.84 -10.91 6.10
N GLY A 75 4.11 -9.60 6.07
CA GLY A 75 4.05 -8.80 4.85
C GLY A 75 4.98 -9.32 3.76
N ARG A 76 6.22 -9.69 4.12
CA ARG A 76 7.16 -10.29 3.16
C ARG A 76 6.68 -11.64 2.61
N ALA A 77 6.02 -12.46 3.42
CA ALA A 77 5.49 -13.75 2.98
C ALA A 77 4.31 -13.63 2.00
N ARG A 78 3.66 -12.45 1.91
CA ARG A 78 2.61 -12.17 0.92
C ARG A 78 3.16 -11.83 -0.47
N LEU A 79 4.45 -11.52 -0.58
CA LEU A 79 5.09 -11.27 -1.87
C LEU A 79 5.30 -12.60 -2.61
N PRO A 80 5.03 -12.66 -3.93
CA PRO A 80 5.28 -13.87 -4.71
C PRO A 80 6.78 -14.21 -4.74
N ALA A 81 7.13 -15.49 -4.59
CA ALA A 81 8.53 -15.95 -4.54
C ALA A 81 9.33 -15.66 -5.83
N ASP A 82 8.64 -15.59 -6.98
CA ASP A 82 9.23 -15.36 -8.30
C ASP A 82 9.09 -13.92 -8.81
N ASP A 83 8.31 -13.07 -8.13
CA ASP A 83 8.29 -11.64 -8.42
C ASP A 83 9.52 -10.98 -7.78
N ALA A 84 10.68 -11.27 -8.37
CA ALA A 84 11.73 -10.28 -8.46
C ALA A 84 11.07 -9.05 -9.11
N PRO A 85 10.76 -8.03 -8.33
CA PRO A 85 9.69 -7.12 -8.68
C PRO A 85 10.24 -6.29 -9.85
N PRO A 86 9.49 -6.04 -10.94
CA PRO A 86 10.09 -5.57 -12.19
C PRO A 86 10.90 -4.31 -11.91
N SER A 87 12.14 -4.26 -12.39
CA SER A 87 13.01 -3.09 -12.30
C SER A 87 12.45 -1.99 -13.20
N ARG A 88 11.30 -1.40 -12.85
CA ARG A 88 10.72 -0.29 -13.57
C ARG A 88 11.45 0.98 -13.15
N TYR A 89 12.60 1.23 -13.79
CA TYR A 89 12.96 2.60 -14.11
C TYR A 89 12.00 3.06 -15.21
N GLY A 90 11.02 3.87 -14.83
CA GLY A 90 10.05 4.45 -15.75
C GLY A 90 8.81 3.59 -15.98
N ASN A 91 7.68 4.29 -16.06
CA ASN A 91 6.35 3.80 -16.41
C ASN A 91 5.63 3.06 -15.26
N GLY A 92 5.30 3.82 -14.21
CA GLY A 92 4.32 3.38 -13.20
C GLY A 92 3.08 2.79 -13.88
N ILE A 93 2.58 1.69 -13.32
CA ILE A 93 1.48 0.93 -13.89
C ILE A 93 0.25 1.85 -14.00
N PRO A 94 -0.35 2.02 -15.19
CA PRO A 94 -1.54 2.84 -15.33
C PRO A 94 -2.75 2.02 -14.87
N TRP A 95 -3.14 2.13 -13.61
CA TRP A 95 -4.40 1.53 -13.12
C TRP A 95 -5.67 2.28 -13.59
N LYS A 96 -5.60 2.92 -14.76
CA LYS A 96 -6.76 3.30 -15.58
C LYS A 96 -6.59 2.77 -16.99
N VAL A 97 -6.65 1.45 -17.15
CA VAL A 97 -7.13 0.87 -18.40
C VAL A 97 -8.03 -0.32 -18.07
N GLN A 98 -9.32 -0.07 -17.95
CA GLN A 98 -10.31 -1.01 -18.44
C GLN A 98 -11.30 -0.27 -19.34
N PRO A 99 -11.79 -0.93 -20.41
CA PRO A 99 -12.54 -0.32 -21.51
C PRO A 99 -13.89 0.27 -21.10
#